data_AF-A0A0N4T690-F1
#
_entry.id   AF-A0A0N4T690-F1
#
_cell.length_a   1.000
_cell.length_b   1.000
_cell.length_c   1.000
_cell.angle_alpha   90.00
_cell.angle_beta   90.00
_cell.angle_gamma   90.00
#
_symmetry.space_group_name_H-M   'P 1'
#
loop_
_entity.id
_entity.type
_entity.pdbx_description
1 polymer ?
#
loop_
_entity_poly.entity_id
_entity_poly.type
_entity_poly.pdbx_seq_one_letter_code
_entity_poly.pdbx_strand_id
1 'polypeptide(L)'
;MNGISGESAKEAICCPERHILSVFDLTKWCRSKAYMEYMAMVNELNDAVKGVMSTEDIPISPKVMDAIDILDDLQKWTLEYPPEDMGTQRFGNVAFRKWYDRLTEEADDIIYGLLTAEKKGFVVELLPYFLNSFGNATRIDYGSGHEASFLIFMFCLRKLGVFVPSDNRSLVLRLFLKYIRLIRCLQTTYRMEPAGSRGVHALDDFQFIPFLWGSSQLIGNKRLVPESYLKPDIVEMHSSRNLFFDAIQYINTVRLII
;
A
#
# COMPACT_ATOMS: atom_id res chain seq x y z
N MET A 1 -52.84 6.88 6.48
CA MET A 1 -51.84 7.15 5.42
C MET A 1 -50.49 7.17 6.10
N ASN A 2 -49.72 6.10 5.90
CA ASN A 2 -48.50 5.82 6.63
C ASN A 2 -47.40 6.80 6.22
N GLY A 3 -46.89 7.56 7.19
CA GLY A 3 -45.63 8.28 7.05
C GLY A 3 -44.48 7.26 7.00
N ILE A 4 -43.82 7.19 5.86
CA ILE A 4 -42.57 6.43 5.70
C ILE A 4 -41.47 7.30 6.31
N SER A 5 -41.12 7.00 7.55
CA SER A 5 -39.88 7.48 8.18
C SER A 5 -38.70 6.90 7.42
N GLY A 6 -37.93 7.76 6.76
CA GLY A 6 -36.61 7.43 6.25
C GLY A 6 -35.65 7.19 7.42
N GLU A 7 -35.57 5.95 7.89
CA GLU A 7 -34.41 5.50 8.65
C GLU A 7 -33.24 5.33 7.67
N SER A 8 -32.38 6.34 7.56
CA SER A 8 -31.03 6.09 7.08
C SER A 8 -30.40 5.17 8.12
N ALA A 9 -30.12 3.92 7.77
CA ALA A 9 -29.30 3.04 8.58
C ALA A 9 -28.01 3.79 8.91
N LYS A 10 -27.84 4.24 10.16
CA LYS A 10 -26.55 4.71 10.64
C LYS A 10 -25.61 3.53 10.46
N GLU A 11 -24.70 3.61 9.49
CA GLU A 11 -23.62 2.63 9.34
C GLU A 11 -22.92 2.54 10.70
N ALA A 12 -23.02 1.36 11.32
CA ALA A 12 -22.48 1.15 12.65
C ALA A 12 -20.95 1.15 12.53
N ILE A 13 -20.33 2.21 13.06
CA ILE A 13 -18.88 2.34 13.11
C ILE A 13 -18.36 1.27 14.09
N CYS A 14 -17.59 0.31 13.60
CA CYS A 14 -17.04 -0.77 14.41
C CYS A 14 -15.62 -1.16 13.99
N CYS A 15 -14.92 -1.85 14.89
CA CYS A 15 -13.63 -2.44 14.59
C CYS A 15 -13.81 -3.61 13.59
N PRO A 16 -13.06 -3.68 12.49
CA PRO A 16 -13.17 -4.77 11.53
C PRO A 16 -12.73 -6.11 12.14
N GLU A 17 -13.46 -7.16 11.81
CA GLU A 17 -13.21 -8.52 12.28
C GLU A 17 -12.73 -9.44 11.15
N ARG A 18 -11.98 -10.49 11.52
CA ARG A 18 -11.52 -11.48 10.56
C ARG A 18 -12.65 -12.45 10.20
N HIS A 19 -13.15 -12.34 8.97
CA HIS A 19 -14.20 -13.22 8.45
C HIS A 19 -13.71 -14.35 7.52
N ILE A 20 -12.48 -14.28 7.01
CA ILE A 20 -11.88 -15.35 6.18
C ILE A 20 -11.05 -16.25 7.12
N LEU A 21 -11.66 -17.35 7.55
CA LEU A 21 -11.06 -18.31 8.48
C LEU A 21 -10.75 -19.66 7.82
N SER A 22 -11.42 -19.96 6.71
CA SER A 22 -11.23 -21.18 5.93
C SER A 22 -11.30 -20.91 4.43
N VAL A 23 -10.89 -21.90 3.62
CA VAL A 23 -10.99 -21.83 2.15
C VAL A 23 -12.44 -21.65 1.68
N PHE A 24 -13.43 -22.13 2.45
CA PHE A 24 -14.85 -22.03 2.10
C PHE A 24 -15.39 -20.59 2.23
N ASP A 25 -14.75 -19.76 3.05
CA ASP A 25 -15.16 -18.37 3.24
C ASP A 25 -14.74 -17.48 2.05
N LEU A 26 -13.80 -17.94 1.21
CA LEU A 26 -13.37 -17.20 0.02
C LEU A 26 -14.53 -16.94 -0.95
N THR A 27 -15.46 -17.89 -1.08
CA THR A 27 -16.62 -17.69 -1.96
C THR A 27 -17.54 -16.58 -1.42
N LYS A 28 -17.68 -16.48 -0.09
CA LYS A 28 -18.45 -15.39 0.55
C LYS A 28 -17.75 -14.05 0.35
N TRP A 29 -16.43 -14.01 0.53
CA TRP A 29 -15.61 -12.83 0.30
C TRP A 29 -15.73 -12.32 -1.15
N CYS A 30 -15.51 -13.16 -2.15
CA CYS A 30 -15.55 -12.77 -3.56
C CYS A 30 -16.94 -12.31 -4.04
N ARG A 31 -18.01 -12.61 -3.28
CA ARG A 31 -19.38 -12.16 -3.55
C ARG A 31 -19.82 -10.99 -2.66
N SER A 32 -18.96 -10.56 -1.74
CA SER A 32 -19.28 -9.49 -0.78
C SER A 32 -19.30 -8.12 -1.46
N LYS A 33 -20.09 -7.20 -0.89
CA LYS A 33 -20.08 -5.78 -1.29
C LYS A 33 -18.68 -5.18 -1.14
N ALA A 34 -17.98 -5.49 -0.06
CA ALA A 34 -16.62 -5.02 0.20
C ALA A 34 -15.65 -5.41 -0.93
N TYR A 35 -15.65 -6.67 -1.35
CA TYR A 35 -14.80 -7.12 -2.46
C TYR A 35 -15.14 -6.41 -3.77
N MET A 36 -16.42 -6.29 -4.12
CA MET A 36 -16.84 -5.63 -5.36
C MET A 36 -16.42 -4.15 -5.38
N GLU A 37 -16.65 -3.41 -4.30
CA GLU A 37 -16.29 -1.99 -4.22
C GLU A 37 -14.77 -1.78 -4.16
N TYR A 38 -14.04 -2.64 -3.43
CA TYR A 38 -12.58 -2.62 -3.40
C TYR A 38 -11.98 -2.87 -4.79
N MET A 39 -12.44 -3.91 -5.49
CA MET A 39 -11.96 -4.21 -6.84
C MET A 39 -12.36 -3.13 -7.85
N ALA A 40 -13.52 -2.48 -7.70
CA ALA A 40 -13.89 -1.33 -8.51
C ALA A 40 -12.88 -0.18 -8.33
N MET A 41 -12.51 0.15 -7.08
CA MET A 41 -11.49 1.16 -6.82
C MET A 41 -10.14 0.79 -7.45
N VAL A 42 -9.67 -0.45 -7.29
CA VAL A 42 -8.39 -0.89 -7.87
C VAL A 42 -8.39 -0.75 -9.40
N ASN A 43 -9.50 -1.08 -10.06
CA ASN A 43 -9.64 -0.92 -11.51
C ASN A 43 -9.68 0.55 -11.94
N GLU A 44 -10.39 1.41 -11.21
CA GLU A 44 -10.40 2.86 -11.49
C GLU A 44 -9.02 3.49 -11.34
N LEU A 45 -8.26 3.10 -10.32
CA LEU A 45 -6.88 3.53 -10.12
C LEU A 45 -5.98 3.02 -11.26
N ASN A 46 -6.17 1.77 -11.69
CA ASN A 46 -5.44 1.19 -12.81
C ASN A 46 -5.71 1.95 -14.13
N ASP A 47 -6.96 2.29 -14.42
CA ASP A 47 -7.32 3.05 -15.62
C ASP A 47 -6.84 4.51 -15.57
N ALA A 48 -6.80 5.13 -14.37
CA ALA A 48 -6.36 6.51 -14.20
C ALA A 48 -4.91 6.73 -14.66
N VAL A 49 -4.07 5.70 -14.57
CA VAL A 49 -2.64 5.75 -14.93
C VAL A 49 -2.30 5.11 -16.28
N LYS A 50 -3.32 4.73 -17.08
CA LYS A 50 -3.13 4.16 -18.41
C LYS A 50 -2.33 5.11 -19.30
N GLY A 51 -1.13 4.68 -19.71
CA GLY A 51 -0.22 5.49 -20.53
C GLY A 51 0.40 6.72 -19.85
N VAL A 52 0.30 6.85 -18.51
CA VAL A 52 0.80 8.02 -17.76
C VAL A 52 2.06 7.64 -17.00
N MET A 53 3.15 8.41 -17.15
CA MET A 53 4.42 8.11 -16.47
C MET A 53 4.44 8.65 -15.04
N SER A 54 5.22 8.02 -14.17
CA SER A 54 5.35 8.44 -12.77
C SER A 54 5.93 9.85 -12.61
N THR A 55 6.70 10.32 -13.59
CA THR A 55 7.32 11.66 -13.60
C THR A 55 6.46 12.74 -14.25
N GLU A 56 5.28 12.42 -14.79
CA GLU A 56 4.37 13.42 -15.35
C GLU A 56 3.97 14.44 -14.29
N ASP A 57 3.86 15.71 -14.68
CA ASP A 57 3.33 16.75 -13.78
C ASP A 57 1.81 16.57 -13.64
N ILE A 58 1.37 16.28 -12.41
CA ILE A 58 -0.04 16.00 -12.09
C ILE A 58 -0.44 16.77 -10.84
N PRO A 59 -1.68 17.25 -10.75
CA PRO A 59 -2.17 17.93 -9.56
C PRO A 59 -2.18 16.96 -8.37
N ILE A 60 -1.87 17.50 -7.19
CA ILE A 60 -1.93 16.80 -5.91
C ILE A 60 -2.86 17.63 -5.02
N SER A 61 -3.97 17.05 -4.57
CA SER A 61 -4.86 17.74 -3.64
C SER A 61 -4.23 17.83 -2.25
N PRO A 62 -4.63 18.81 -1.41
CA PRO A 62 -4.10 18.94 -0.06
C PRO A 62 -4.20 17.65 0.75
N LYS A 63 -5.31 16.90 0.62
CA LYS A 63 -5.50 15.65 1.36
C LYS A 63 -4.58 14.52 0.89
N VAL A 64 -4.25 14.46 -0.40
CA VAL A 64 -3.23 13.53 -0.88
C VAL A 64 -1.84 13.95 -0.39
N MET A 65 -1.56 15.26 -0.34
CA MET A 65 -0.30 15.77 0.19
C MET A 65 -0.14 15.47 1.68
N ASP A 66 -1.17 15.70 2.51
CA ASP A 66 -1.18 15.36 3.94
C ASP A 66 -0.80 13.87 4.14
N ALA A 67 -1.36 12.98 3.33
CA ALA A 67 -1.06 11.54 3.40
C ALA A 67 0.38 11.21 2.95
N ILE A 68 0.92 11.93 1.96
CA ILE A 68 2.31 11.78 1.53
C ILE A 68 3.27 12.23 2.64
N ASP A 69 2.99 13.37 3.27
CA ASP A 69 3.80 13.92 4.36
C ASP A 69 3.85 12.97 5.56
N ILE A 70 2.72 12.35 5.91
CA ILE A 70 2.68 11.28 6.92
C ILE A 70 3.64 10.14 6.56
N LEU A 71 3.61 9.64 5.32
CA LEU A 71 4.51 8.55 4.90
C LEU A 71 5.98 9.01 4.87
N ASP A 72 6.25 10.28 4.60
CA ASP A 72 7.57 10.88 4.71
C ASP A 72 8.07 10.87 6.16
N ASP A 73 7.24 11.24 7.12
CA ASP A 73 7.59 11.23 8.53
C ASP A 73 7.79 9.80 9.07
N LEU A 74 6.91 8.86 8.72
CA LEU A 74 7.09 7.44 9.02
C LEU A 74 8.42 6.88 8.47
N GLN A 75 8.84 7.33 7.29
CA GLN A 75 10.14 6.94 6.73
C GLN A 75 11.31 7.54 7.51
N LYS A 76 11.21 8.79 7.97
CA LYS A 76 12.27 9.45 8.76
C LYS A 76 12.51 8.75 10.10
N TRP A 77 11.49 8.15 10.71
CA TRP A 77 11.67 7.37 11.94
C TRP A 77 12.66 6.22 11.79
N THR A 78 12.92 5.71 10.57
CA THR A 78 13.96 4.70 10.36
C THR A 78 15.38 5.20 10.69
N LEU A 79 15.59 6.52 10.69
CA LEU A 79 16.83 7.16 11.13
C LEU A 79 16.93 7.26 12.66
N GLU A 80 15.78 7.36 13.34
CA GLU A 80 15.68 7.41 14.80
C GLU A 80 15.78 6.01 15.42
N TYR A 81 15.37 4.98 14.68
CA TYR A 81 15.48 3.57 15.05
C TYR A 81 16.41 2.83 14.08
N PRO A 82 17.74 3.09 14.13
CA PRO A 82 18.69 2.41 13.28
C PRO A 82 18.73 0.90 13.57
N PRO A 83 19.15 0.06 12.61
CA PRO A 83 19.28 -1.38 12.81
C PRO A 83 20.21 -1.70 13.99
N GLU A 84 19.77 -2.60 14.86
CA GLU A 84 20.62 -3.12 15.94
C GLU A 84 21.70 -4.05 15.40
N ASP A 85 22.82 -4.20 16.13
CA ASP A 85 23.83 -5.21 15.79
C ASP A 85 23.23 -6.60 15.94
N MET A 86 23.21 -7.31 14.82
CA MET A 86 22.58 -8.62 14.69
C MET A 86 23.51 -9.75 15.10
N GLY A 87 24.81 -9.52 15.28
CA GLY A 87 25.78 -10.57 15.55
C GLY A 87 25.68 -11.71 14.54
N THR A 88 25.20 -12.87 14.98
CA THR A 88 24.99 -14.07 14.14
C THR A 88 23.58 -14.19 13.55
N GLN A 89 22.62 -13.35 13.99
CA GLN A 89 21.24 -13.38 13.50
C GLN A 89 21.17 -12.93 12.04
N ARG A 90 20.55 -13.77 11.20
CA ARG A 90 20.53 -13.57 9.74
C ARG A 90 19.30 -12.83 9.24
N PHE A 91 18.18 -12.90 9.96
CA PHE A 91 16.87 -12.45 9.51
C PHE A 91 16.20 -11.53 10.53
N GLY A 92 15.43 -10.55 10.04
CA GLY A 92 14.55 -9.69 10.83
C GLY A 92 15.25 -8.91 11.94
N ASN A 93 15.61 -7.65 11.69
CA ASN A 93 16.19 -6.78 12.72
C ASN A 93 15.13 -6.34 13.73
N VAL A 94 15.38 -6.61 15.00
CA VAL A 94 14.44 -6.35 16.11
C VAL A 94 14.16 -4.86 16.32
N ALA A 95 14.99 -3.95 15.81
CA ALA A 95 14.73 -2.51 15.82
C ALA A 95 13.41 -2.15 15.11
N PHE A 96 12.93 -2.98 14.17
CA PHE A 96 11.61 -2.81 13.56
C PHE A 96 10.48 -2.78 14.59
N ARG A 97 10.62 -3.53 15.69
CA ARG A 97 9.61 -3.55 16.76
C ARG A 97 9.47 -2.17 17.40
N LYS A 98 10.59 -1.48 17.65
CA LYS A 98 10.58 -0.12 18.19
C LYS A 98 9.93 0.88 17.24
N TRP A 99 10.23 0.78 15.94
CA TRP A 99 9.57 1.59 14.91
C TRP A 99 8.05 1.32 14.88
N TYR A 100 7.65 0.06 14.96
CA TYR A 100 6.24 -0.35 14.92
C TYR A 100 5.49 -0.04 16.23
N ASP A 101 6.16 -0.08 17.37
CA ASP A 101 5.60 0.31 18.67
C ASP A 101 5.22 1.80 18.64
N ARG A 102 6.12 2.67 18.15
CA ARG A 102 5.81 4.09 17.93
C ARG A 102 4.65 4.28 16.95
N LEU A 103 4.64 3.53 15.85
CA LEU A 103 3.51 3.56 14.91
C LEU A 103 2.19 3.22 15.62
N THR A 104 2.19 2.23 16.51
CA THR A 104 1.01 1.82 17.27
C THR A 104 0.58 2.90 18.27
N GLU A 105 1.52 3.59 18.90
CA GLU A 105 1.26 4.69 19.84
C GLU A 105 0.70 5.94 19.14
N GLU A 106 1.18 6.27 17.94
CA GLU A 106 0.81 7.50 17.22
C GLU A 106 -0.30 7.30 16.16
N ALA A 107 -0.71 6.05 15.86
CA ALA A 107 -1.60 5.76 14.73
C ALA A 107 -2.97 6.46 14.81
N ASP A 108 -3.58 6.55 15.98
CA ASP A 108 -4.84 7.26 16.16
C ASP A 108 -4.71 8.74 15.76
N ASP A 109 -3.67 9.42 16.23
CA ASP A 109 -3.41 10.84 15.94
C ASP A 109 -3.08 11.07 14.47
N ILE A 110 -2.29 10.18 13.86
CA ILE A 110 -2.00 10.18 12.43
C ILE A 110 -3.30 10.09 11.62
N ILE A 111 -4.19 9.15 11.97
CA ILE A 111 -5.47 8.98 11.28
C ILE A 111 -6.38 10.19 11.53
N TYR A 112 -6.42 10.74 12.75
CA TYR A 112 -7.19 11.94 13.05
C TYR A 112 -6.74 13.15 12.21
N GLY A 113 -5.46 13.27 11.89
CA GLY A 113 -4.94 14.34 11.01
C GLY A 113 -5.50 14.30 9.59
N LEU A 114 -5.84 13.11 9.08
CA LEU A 114 -6.43 12.93 7.75
C LEU A 114 -7.93 13.23 7.72
N LEU A 115 -8.62 13.07 8.86
CA LEU A 115 -10.08 13.12 8.95
C LEU A 115 -10.61 14.51 9.32
N THR A 116 -11.82 14.80 8.86
CA THR A 116 -12.59 15.94 9.37
C THR A 116 -13.15 15.61 10.77
N ALA A 117 -13.52 16.65 11.53
CA ALA A 117 -13.97 16.49 12.92
C ALA A 117 -15.15 15.51 13.05
N GLU A 118 -16.10 15.57 12.13
CA GLU A 118 -17.28 14.72 12.07
C GLU A 118 -16.99 13.26 11.68
N LYS A 119 -15.80 12.97 11.14
CA LYS A 119 -15.38 11.63 10.71
C LYS A 119 -14.39 10.96 11.64
N LYS A 120 -13.92 11.62 12.70
CA LYS A 120 -12.95 11.04 13.65
C LYS A 120 -13.41 9.73 14.29
N GLY A 121 -14.72 9.52 14.43
CA GLY A 121 -15.26 8.24 14.92
C GLY A 121 -14.86 7.01 14.09
N PHE A 122 -14.57 7.17 12.80
CA PHE A 122 -14.15 6.08 11.92
C PHE A 122 -12.71 5.59 12.14
N VAL A 123 -11.95 6.22 13.07
CA VAL A 123 -10.61 5.75 13.44
C VAL A 123 -10.61 4.28 13.83
N VAL A 124 -11.64 3.82 14.55
CA VAL A 124 -11.77 2.43 15.00
C VAL A 124 -11.83 1.44 13.82
N GLU A 125 -12.36 1.87 12.68
CA GLU A 125 -12.45 1.05 11.47
C GLU A 125 -11.16 1.12 10.65
N LEU A 126 -10.53 2.29 10.58
CA LEU A 126 -9.32 2.54 9.80
C LEU A 126 -8.05 1.96 10.43
N LEU A 127 -7.97 2.00 11.76
CA LEU A 127 -6.77 1.70 12.53
C LEU A 127 -6.18 0.32 12.21
N PRO A 128 -6.97 -0.78 12.16
CA PRO A 128 -6.40 -2.09 11.87
C PRO A 128 -5.82 -2.20 10.45
N TYR A 129 -6.44 -1.56 9.46
CA TYR A 129 -5.91 -1.53 8.09
C TYR A 129 -4.62 -0.73 8.00
N PHE A 130 -4.57 0.43 8.66
CA PHE A 130 -3.38 1.27 8.71
C PHE A 130 -2.20 0.55 9.40
N LEU A 131 -2.40 0.02 10.61
CA LEU A 131 -1.34 -0.70 11.34
C LEU A 131 -0.83 -1.92 10.56
N ASN A 132 -1.75 -2.70 9.95
CA ASN A 132 -1.37 -3.87 9.17
C ASN A 132 -0.76 -3.51 7.79
N SER A 133 -0.61 -2.23 7.43
CA SER A 133 -0.06 -1.82 6.13
C SER A 133 1.47 -1.94 6.04
N PHE A 134 2.19 -2.08 7.15
CA PHE A 134 3.65 -1.90 7.17
C PHE A 134 4.44 -3.18 7.52
N GLY A 135 3.76 -4.32 7.67
CA GLY A 135 4.35 -5.60 8.03
C GLY A 135 3.90 -6.10 9.40
N ASN A 136 4.54 -7.16 9.90
CA ASN A 136 4.25 -7.73 11.21
C ASN A 136 5.45 -7.60 12.16
N ALA A 137 5.30 -6.87 13.28
CA ALA A 137 6.39 -6.65 14.23
C ALA A 137 6.91 -7.92 14.92
N THR A 138 6.05 -8.93 15.11
CA THR A 138 6.47 -10.19 15.76
C THR A 138 7.35 -11.01 14.83
N ARG A 139 6.89 -11.24 13.60
CA ARG A 139 7.57 -12.03 12.57
C ARG A 139 8.64 -11.26 11.80
N ILE A 140 8.60 -9.92 11.87
CA ILE A 140 9.47 -9.00 11.12
C ILE A 140 9.42 -9.33 9.63
N ASP A 141 8.19 -9.48 9.14
CA ASP A 141 7.90 -9.83 7.75
C ASP A 141 6.94 -8.83 7.08
N TYR A 142 6.97 -8.82 5.76
CA TYR A 142 6.08 -8.05 4.91
C TYR A 142 5.67 -8.88 3.69
N GLY A 143 4.52 -8.59 3.09
CA GLY A 143 4.05 -9.23 1.88
C GLY A 143 2.77 -8.59 1.34
N SER A 144 2.21 -9.17 0.28
CA SER A 144 1.07 -8.60 -0.46
C SER A 144 -0.23 -8.45 0.36
N GLY A 145 -0.36 -9.16 1.49
CA GLY A 145 -1.46 -8.93 2.43
C GLY A 145 -1.37 -7.57 3.15
N HIS A 146 -0.15 -7.11 3.43
CA HIS A 146 0.11 -5.79 4.01
C HIS A 146 -0.07 -4.70 2.95
N GLU A 147 0.39 -4.92 1.71
CA GLU A 147 0.11 -4.07 0.55
C GLU A 147 -1.40 -3.89 0.34
N ALA A 148 -2.17 -4.98 0.38
CA ALA A 148 -3.62 -4.94 0.29
C ALA A 148 -4.27 -4.18 1.47
N SER A 149 -3.70 -4.27 2.68
CA SER A 149 -4.20 -3.51 3.83
C SER A 149 -4.05 -2.00 3.62
N PHE A 150 -2.95 -1.56 3.00
CA PHE A 150 -2.77 -0.15 2.64
C PHE A 150 -3.77 0.30 1.58
N LEU A 151 -4.04 -0.54 0.57
CA LEU A 151 -5.07 -0.25 -0.41
C LEU A 151 -6.48 -0.21 0.20
N ILE A 152 -6.79 -1.06 1.17
CA ILE A 152 -8.07 -1.02 1.88
C ILE A 152 -8.15 0.25 2.75
N PHE A 153 -7.06 0.66 3.40
CA PHE A 153 -7.01 1.93 4.12
C PHE A 153 -7.30 3.13 3.17
N MET A 154 -6.66 3.17 1.99
CA MET A 154 -6.97 4.16 0.94
C MET A 154 -8.43 4.08 0.48
N PHE A 155 -8.98 2.87 0.34
CA PHE A 155 -10.38 2.65 -0.01
C PHE A 155 -11.33 3.23 1.03
N CYS A 156 -11.10 2.96 2.32
CA CYS A 156 -11.91 3.53 3.40
C CYS A 156 -11.82 5.06 3.43
N LEU A 157 -10.63 5.65 3.27
CA LEU A 157 -10.47 7.11 3.16
C LEU A 157 -11.25 7.69 1.98
N ARG A 158 -11.30 6.98 0.84
CA ARG A 158 -12.11 7.36 -0.31
C ARG A 158 -13.61 7.23 -0.05
N LYS A 159 -14.06 6.18 0.64
CA LYS A 159 -15.47 6.01 1.07
C LYS A 159 -15.90 7.13 2.02
N LEU A 160 -14.97 7.60 2.85
CA LEU A 160 -15.13 8.76 3.73
C LEU A 160 -14.99 10.09 2.98
N GLY A 161 -14.75 10.12 1.68
CA GLY A 161 -14.60 11.34 0.88
C GLY A 161 -13.37 12.18 1.23
N VAL A 162 -12.36 11.59 1.88
CA VAL A 162 -11.04 12.23 2.09
C VAL A 162 -10.31 12.32 0.75
N PHE A 163 -10.40 11.25 -0.04
CA PHE A 163 -9.96 11.23 -1.43
C PHE A 163 -11.16 11.21 -2.37
N VAL A 164 -11.02 11.88 -3.50
CA VAL A 164 -12.06 11.98 -4.53
C VAL A 164 -11.57 11.41 -5.87
N PRO A 165 -12.45 11.08 -6.83
CA PRO A 165 -12.03 10.47 -8.09
C PRO A 165 -10.99 11.28 -8.89
N SER A 166 -10.96 12.62 -8.75
CA SER A 166 -9.94 13.47 -9.37
C SER A 166 -8.54 13.23 -8.81
N ASP A 167 -8.41 12.64 -7.62
CA ASP A 167 -7.13 12.29 -6.99
C ASP A 167 -6.56 10.97 -7.52
N ASN A 168 -7.31 10.16 -8.29
CA ASN A 168 -6.92 8.80 -8.65
C ASN A 168 -5.50 8.69 -9.23
N ARG A 169 -5.08 9.66 -10.07
CA ARG A 169 -3.72 9.70 -10.60
C ARG A 169 -2.67 9.95 -9.52
N SER A 170 -2.87 10.94 -8.65
CA SER A 170 -1.94 11.23 -7.55
C SER A 170 -1.94 10.14 -6.49
N LEU A 171 -3.06 9.45 -6.25
CA LEU A 171 -3.13 8.31 -5.34
C LEU A 171 -2.18 7.19 -5.78
N VAL A 172 -2.09 6.93 -7.09
CA VAL A 172 -1.18 5.91 -7.62
C VAL A 172 0.26 6.43 -7.79
N LEU A 173 0.43 7.53 -8.51
CA LEU A 173 1.74 8.00 -8.97
C LEU A 173 2.48 8.88 -7.94
N ARG A 174 1.86 9.19 -6.80
CA ARG A 174 2.49 9.94 -5.69
C ARG A 174 2.35 9.18 -4.38
N LEU A 175 1.13 9.01 -3.88
CA LEU A 175 0.89 8.42 -2.55
C LEU A 175 1.33 6.96 -2.48
N PHE A 176 0.86 6.10 -3.40
CA PHE A 176 1.25 4.70 -3.42
C PHE A 176 2.73 4.52 -3.76
N LEU A 177 3.28 5.30 -4.69
CA LEU A 177 4.72 5.28 -4.95
C LEU A 177 5.54 5.66 -3.71
N LYS A 178 5.09 6.66 -2.92
CA LYS A 178 5.71 7.02 -1.65
C LYS A 178 5.61 5.89 -0.62
N TYR A 179 4.47 5.22 -0.53
CA TYR A 179 4.28 4.03 0.29
C TYR A 179 5.27 2.93 -0.09
N ILE A 180 5.41 2.60 -1.38
CA ILE A 180 6.36 1.58 -1.84
C ILE A 180 7.81 1.96 -1.47
N ARG A 181 8.19 3.24 -1.57
CA ARG A 181 9.52 3.71 -1.16
C ARG A 181 9.75 3.53 0.35
N LEU A 182 8.75 3.87 1.17
CA LEU A 182 8.80 3.61 2.61
C LEU A 182 8.93 2.11 2.90
N ILE A 183 8.12 1.26 2.27
CA ILE A 183 8.20 -0.19 2.48
C ILE A 183 9.56 -0.76 2.09
N ARG A 184 10.13 -0.35 0.94
CA ARG A 184 11.49 -0.76 0.56
C ARG A 184 12.53 -0.29 1.57
N CYS A 185 12.40 0.93 2.09
CA CYS A 185 13.25 1.43 3.17
C CYS A 185 13.17 0.50 4.39
N LEU A 186 11.97 0.17 4.87
CA LEU A 186 11.77 -0.74 6.00
C LEU A 186 12.35 -2.14 5.73
N GLN A 187 12.08 -2.70 4.55
CA GLN A 187 12.59 -4.00 4.13
C GLN A 187 14.13 -4.04 4.17
N THR A 188 14.79 -3.03 3.61
CA THR A 188 16.26 -2.96 3.56
C THR A 188 16.86 -2.65 4.93
N THR A 189 16.31 -1.68 5.67
CA THR A 189 16.82 -1.24 6.97
C THR A 189 16.69 -2.38 7.98
N TYR A 190 15.52 -3.01 8.04
CA TYR A 190 15.23 -4.03 9.04
C TYR A 190 15.34 -5.47 8.56
N ARG A 191 15.84 -5.71 7.34
CA ARG A 191 16.01 -7.05 6.76
C ARG A 191 14.76 -7.91 6.90
N MET A 192 13.62 -7.32 6.54
CA MET A 192 12.30 -7.95 6.72
C MET A 192 12.18 -9.17 5.82
N GLU A 193 11.54 -10.22 6.33
CA GLU A 193 11.32 -11.46 5.58
C GLU A 193 10.05 -11.38 4.71
N PRO A 194 9.96 -12.15 3.61
CA PRO A 194 8.73 -12.30 2.86
C PRO A 194 7.68 -13.12 3.63
N ALA A 195 6.51 -12.53 3.94
CA ALA A 195 5.47 -13.14 4.78
C ALA A 195 4.74 -14.35 4.16
N GLY A 196 4.94 -14.62 2.86
CA GLY A 196 4.23 -15.68 2.14
C GLY A 196 4.90 -16.10 0.83
N SER A 197 6.22 -15.92 0.72
CA SER A 197 6.93 -16.20 -0.54
C SER A 197 6.75 -17.66 -0.95
N ARG A 198 6.33 -17.86 -2.20
CA ARG A 198 6.33 -19.15 -2.89
C ARG A 198 7.63 -19.36 -3.67
N GLY A 199 8.68 -18.59 -3.33
CA GLY A 199 9.95 -18.56 -4.05
C GLY A 199 9.75 -18.30 -5.54
N VAL A 200 10.27 -19.20 -6.38
CA VAL A 200 10.22 -19.12 -7.85
C VAL A 200 8.81 -19.11 -8.45
N HIS A 201 7.77 -19.39 -7.66
CA HIS A 201 6.38 -19.37 -8.11
C HIS A 201 5.63 -18.08 -7.78
N ALA A 202 6.30 -17.11 -7.15
CA ALA A 202 5.76 -15.78 -6.89
C ALA A 202 6.21 -14.79 -7.98
N LEU A 203 5.38 -13.76 -8.23
CA LEU A 203 5.73 -12.66 -9.13
C LEU A 203 6.87 -11.81 -8.56
N ASP A 204 6.79 -11.54 -7.25
CA ASP A 204 7.75 -10.84 -6.42
C ASP A 204 7.59 -11.34 -4.98
N ASP A 205 8.63 -11.16 -4.15
CA ASP A 205 8.61 -11.60 -2.75
C ASP A 205 7.67 -10.77 -1.87
N PHE A 206 7.42 -9.50 -2.22
CA PHE A 206 6.73 -8.55 -1.34
C PHE A 206 5.49 -7.91 -1.94
N GLN A 207 5.51 -7.54 -3.22
CA GLN A 207 4.54 -6.64 -3.85
C GLN A 207 3.81 -7.30 -5.03
N PHE A 208 2.63 -6.78 -5.36
CA PHE A 208 1.91 -7.17 -6.57
C PHE A 208 1.44 -5.95 -7.38
N ILE A 209 0.99 -4.90 -6.70
CA ILE A 209 0.30 -3.76 -7.32
C ILE A 209 1.20 -2.89 -8.21
N PRO A 210 2.51 -2.68 -7.92
CA PRO A 210 3.41 -2.00 -8.84
C PRO A 210 3.44 -2.63 -10.24
N PHE A 211 3.32 -3.96 -10.34
CA PHE A 211 3.28 -4.65 -11.63
C PHE A 211 1.96 -4.41 -12.35
N LEU A 212 0.83 -4.47 -11.63
CA LEU A 212 -0.49 -4.19 -12.19
C LEU A 212 -0.56 -2.77 -12.76
N TRP A 213 -0.38 -1.76 -11.91
CA TRP A 213 -0.48 -0.37 -12.31
C TRP A 213 0.66 0.06 -13.25
N GLY A 214 1.87 -0.45 -13.03
CA GLY A 214 3.01 -0.20 -13.91
C GLY A 214 2.83 -0.77 -15.32
N SER A 215 2.15 -1.91 -15.45
CA SER A 215 1.77 -2.42 -16.78
C SER A 215 0.73 -1.54 -17.47
N SER A 216 -0.22 -0.95 -16.72
CA SER A 216 -1.19 0.01 -17.26
C SER A 216 -0.51 1.28 -17.79
N GLN A 217 0.51 1.79 -17.08
CA GLN A 217 1.32 2.92 -17.56
C GLN A 217 2.00 2.64 -18.92
N LEU A 218 2.23 1.37 -19.28
CA LEU A 218 2.86 0.99 -20.55
C LEU A 218 1.86 0.80 -21.71
N ILE A 219 0.56 0.87 -21.45
CA ILE A 219 -0.45 0.77 -22.51
C ILE A 219 -0.29 1.93 -23.49
N GLY A 220 -0.23 1.62 -24.78
CA GLY A 220 0.01 2.57 -25.86
C GLY A 220 1.50 2.81 -26.16
N ASN A 221 2.42 2.24 -25.39
CA ASN A 221 3.84 2.25 -25.71
C ASN A 221 4.12 1.39 -26.96
N LYS A 222 4.85 1.94 -27.94
CA LYS A 222 5.18 1.26 -29.21
C LYS A 222 6.60 0.69 -29.26
N ARG A 223 7.44 0.99 -28.26
CA ARG A 223 8.87 0.66 -28.24
C ARG A 223 9.19 -0.47 -27.28
N LEU A 224 8.51 -0.53 -26.14
CA LEU A 224 8.71 -1.52 -25.10
C LEU A 224 7.77 -2.70 -25.31
N VAL A 225 8.34 -3.89 -25.37
CA VAL A 225 7.64 -5.19 -25.35
C VAL A 225 7.80 -5.84 -23.97
N PRO A 226 6.96 -6.82 -23.58
CA PRO A 226 7.08 -7.48 -22.28
C PRO A 226 8.49 -7.95 -21.94
N GLU A 227 9.22 -8.54 -22.88
CA GLU A 227 10.59 -9.06 -22.68
C GLU A 227 11.62 -7.97 -22.37
N SER A 228 11.27 -6.69 -22.52
CA SER A 228 12.16 -5.57 -22.25
C SER A 228 12.61 -5.51 -20.78
N TYR A 229 11.83 -6.06 -19.84
CA TYR A 229 12.23 -6.10 -18.42
C TYR A 229 13.43 -7.01 -18.15
N LEU A 230 13.78 -7.89 -19.08
CA LEU A 230 14.95 -8.76 -18.96
C LEU A 230 16.28 -8.03 -19.25
N LYS A 231 16.23 -6.80 -19.77
CA LYS A 231 17.40 -6.02 -20.17
C LYS A 231 17.75 -4.99 -19.08
N PRO A 232 18.85 -5.14 -18.32
CA PRO A 232 19.19 -4.25 -17.22
C PRO A 232 19.22 -2.76 -17.60
N ASP A 233 19.84 -2.41 -18.72
CA ASP A 233 19.93 -1.01 -19.19
C ASP A 233 18.55 -0.38 -19.46
N ILE A 234 17.59 -1.18 -19.93
CA ILE A 234 16.21 -0.72 -20.17
C ILE A 234 15.49 -0.55 -18.83
N VAL A 235 15.69 -1.47 -17.89
CA VAL A 235 15.11 -1.38 -16.54
C VAL A 235 15.60 -0.11 -15.86
N GLU A 236 16.91 0.12 -15.84
CA GLU A 236 17.51 1.30 -15.22
C GLU A 236 16.96 2.59 -15.84
N MET A 237 16.94 2.67 -17.18
CA MET A 237 16.43 3.82 -17.93
C MET A 237 14.97 4.16 -17.63
N HIS A 238 14.12 3.16 -17.37
CA HIS A 238 12.68 3.35 -17.19
C HIS A 238 12.21 3.31 -15.73
N SER A 239 13.05 2.85 -14.80
CA SER A 239 12.71 2.65 -13.38
C SER A 239 12.13 3.91 -12.73
N SER A 240 12.72 5.09 -12.96
CA SER A 240 12.22 6.35 -12.40
C SER A 240 10.84 6.78 -12.94
N ARG A 241 10.42 6.25 -14.09
CA ARG A 241 9.24 6.71 -14.85
C ARG A 241 8.07 5.74 -14.83
N ASN A 242 8.27 4.51 -14.35
CA ASN A 242 7.28 3.45 -14.46
C ASN A 242 7.37 2.48 -13.28
N LEU A 243 6.23 2.22 -12.62
CA LEU A 243 6.14 1.39 -11.41
C LEU A 243 6.56 -0.07 -11.64
N PHE A 244 6.35 -0.62 -12.84
CA PHE A 244 6.75 -1.99 -13.16
C PHE A 244 8.29 -2.06 -13.24
N PHE A 245 8.90 -1.17 -14.02
CA PHE A 245 10.37 -1.14 -14.13
C PHE A 245 11.05 -0.76 -12.82
N ASP A 246 10.44 0.10 -12.02
CA ASP A 246 10.89 0.42 -10.65
C ASP A 246 10.90 -0.83 -9.75
N ALA A 247 9.86 -1.67 -9.81
CA ALA A 247 9.81 -2.94 -9.08
C ALA A 247 10.87 -3.94 -9.56
N ILE A 248 11.07 -4.07 -10.88
CA ILE A 248 12.11 -4.94 -11.45
C ILE A 248 13.51 -4.44 -11.05
N GLN A 249 13.75 -3.13 -11.05
CA GLN A 249 15.02 -2.54 -10.60
C GLN A 249 15.31 -2.90 -9.14
N TYR A 250 14.28 -2.85 -8.28
CA TYR A 250 14.43 -3.25 -6.89
C TYR A 250 14.78 -4.74 -6.75
N ILE A 251 14.08 -5.63 -7.47
CA ILE A 251 14.39 -7.07 -7.48
C ILE A 251 15.85 -7.31 -7.91
N ASN A 252 16.29 -6.67 -8.99
CA ASN A 252 17.65 -6.81 -9.50
C ASN A 252 18.70 -6.32 -8.47
N THR A 253 18.39 -5.25 -7.74
CA THR A 253 19.29 -4.70 -6.71
C THR A 253 19.39 -5.63 -5.50
N VAL A 254 18.26 -6.13 -4.99
CA VAL A 254 18.25 -7.01 -3.81
C VAL A 254 18.90 -8.35 -4.12
N ARG A 255 18.66 -8.95 -5.30
CA ARG A 255 19.31 -10.21 -5.69
C ARG A 255 20.83 -10.14 -5.82
N LEU A 256 21.39 -8.96 -6.07
CA LEU A 256 22.84 -8.76 -6.15
C LEU A 256 23.49 -8.60 -4.76
N ILE A 257 22.70 -8.35 -3.73
CA ILE A 257 23.17 -8.11 -2.35
C ILE A 257 23.13 -9.40 -1.50
N ILE A 258 22.41 -10.43 -1.95
CA ILE A 258 22.29 -11.76 -1.30
C ILE A 258 23.22 -12.75 -1.99
#